data_AF-A0A961YGT2-F1
#
_entry.id   AF-A0A961YGT2-F1
#
_cell.length_a   1.000
_cell.length_b   1.000
_cell.length_c   1.000
_cell.angle_alpha   90.00
_cell.angle_beta   90.00
_cell.angle_gamma   90.00
#
_symmetry.space_group_name_H-M   'P 1'
#
loop_
_entity.id
_entity.type
_entity.pdbx_description
1 polymer ?
#
loop_
_entity_poly.entity_id
_entity_poly.type
_entity_poly.pdbx_seq_one_letter_code
_entity_poly.pdbx_strand_id
1 'polypeptide(L)'
;MSRAYLFRLMSVFSRFSLVLLGAVAILSVSQARAQDEQGASGEPAQTNGASDTRGGYALLPSANSIVIGIDAKVAAMIEKGKQACAEDLSKYCSTVAPGEGRLAFCLIAHADKRTPSCAAAMDDARGQAEEIINGLDQAIDICSSDIATHCGGTQPGEGRIAQCLLEQRESLSEGCGNIVDRLSNVIFAPVQNVADSG
;
A
#
# COMPACT_ATOMS: atom_id res chain seq x y z
N MET A 1 26.76 32.33 17.30
CA MET A 1 25.45 32.18 16.63
C MET A 1 25.09 33.52 16.00
N SER A 2 25.26 33.64 14.68
CA SER A 2 25.33 34.93 13.98
C SER A 2 23.96 35.51 13.66
N ARG A 3 23.82 36.85 13.77
CA ARG A 3 22.61 37.65 13.45
C ARG A 3 21.94 37.31 12.10
N ALA A 4 22.69 36.76 11.13
CA ALA A 4 22.17 36.29 9.85
C ALA A 4 21.17 35.10 9.98
N TYR A 5 21.32 34.26 11.01
CA TYR A 5 20.45 33.10 11.24
C TYR A 5 19.06 33.52 11.72
N LEU A 6 19.00 34.52 12.62
CA LEU A 6 17.76 35.09 13.13
C LEU A 6 16.94 35.78 12.03
N PHE A 7 17.60 36.50 11.10
CA PHE A 7 16.91 37.18 10.00
C PHE A 7 16.30 36.20 8.97
N ARG A 8 17.01 35.09 8.69
CA ARG A 8 16.46 34.00 7.86
C ARG A 8 15.32 33.26 8.55
N LEU A 9 15.38 33.09 9.87
CA LEU A 9 14.30 32.45 10.63
C LEU A 9 13.01 33.28 10.55
N MET A 10 13.08 34.60 10.78
CA MET A 10 11.87 35.46 10.77
C MET A 10 11.22 35.57 9.38
N SER A 11 11.99 35.47 8.30
CA SER A 11 11.44 35.50 6.93
C SER A 11 10.80 34.16 6.51
N VAL A 12 11.22 33.03 7.09
CA VAL A 12 10.54 31.73 6.92
C VAL A 12 9.22 31.70 7.68
N PHE A 13 9.17 32.22 8.91
CA PHE A 13 7.94 32.28 9.71
C PHE A 13 6.86 33.19 9.07
N SER A 14 7.24 34.33 8.50
CA SER A 14 6.30 35.23 7.80
C SER A 14 5.69 34.58 6.56
N ARG A 15 6.46 33.78 5.81
CA ARG A 15 5.93 33.02 4.66
C ARG A 15 5.03 31.86 5.10
N PHE A 16 5.30 31.23 6.25
CA PHE A 16 4.45 30.18 6.80
C PHE A 16 3.06 30.69 7.25
N SER A 17 2.97 31.87 7.88
CA SER A 17 1.67 32.46 8.26
C SER A 17 0.80 32.84 7.05
N LEU A 18 1.41 33.24 5.93
CA LEU A 18 0.68 33.54 4.68
C LEU A 18 0.13 32.27 3.99
N VAL A 19 0.86 31.16 4.05
CA VAL A 19 0.41 29.88 3.49
C VAL A 19 -0.75 29.29 4.30
N LEU A 20 -0.73 29.42 5.62
CA LEU A 20 -1.82 28.97 6.50
C LEU A 20 -3.12 29.77 6.30
N LEU A 21 -3.04 31.08 6.04
CA LEU A 21 -4.21 31.90 5.71
C LEU A 21 -4.79 31.58 4.31
N GLY A 22 -3.94 31.17 3.36
CA GLY A 22 -4.39 30.75 2.02
C GLY A 22 -5.11 29.39 2.01
N ALA A 23 -4.72 28.45 2.87
CA ALA A 23 -5.33 27.12 2.92
C ALA A 23 -6.80 27.14 3.45
N VAL A 24 -7.14 28.10 4.31
CA VAL A 24 -8.51 28.23 4.86
C VAL A 24 -9.52 28.66 3.79
N ALA A 25 -9.09 29.41 2.77
CA ALA A 25 -9.97 29.89 1.70
C ALA A 25 -10.34 28.81 0.67
N ILE A 26 -9.58 27.72 0.57
CA ILE A 26 -9.83 26.63 -0.39
C ILE A 26 -10.81 25.59 0.17
N LEU A 27 -10.94 25.49 1.50
CA LEU A 27 -11.80 24.50 2.16
C LEU A 27 -13.31 24.83 2.12
N SER A 28 -13.72 26.03 1.69
CA SER A 28 -15.13 26.46 1.71
C SER A 28 -15.91 26.30 0.39
N VAL A 29 -15.31 25.79 -0.69
CA VAL A 29 -15.96 25.74 -2.03
C VAL A 29 -16.52 24.35 -2.40
N SER A 30 -16.18 23.27 -1.69
CA SER A 30 -16.48 21.90 -2.17
C SER A 30 -17.73 21.23 -1.59
N GLN A 31 -18.47 21.85 -0.66
CA GLN A 31 -19.72 21.27 -0.14
C GLN A 31 -20.94 21.90 -0.80
N ALA A 32 -21.19 21.51 -2.05
CA ALA A 32 -22.47 21.77 -2.72
C ALA A 32 -22.83 20.68 -3.75
N ARG A 33 -23.82 19.85 -3.37
CA ARG A 33 -24.89 19.20 -4.17
C ARG A 33 -24.80 17.69 -4.48
N ALA A 34 -25.83 16.99 -3.92
CA ALA A 34 -26.66 15.89 -4.44
C ALA A 34 -25.99 14.50 -4.59
N GLN A 35 -26.46 13.35 -4.06
CA GLN A 35 -27.79 12.82 -3.71
C GLN A 35 -28.82 12.83 -4.85
N ASP A 36 -28.88 11.73 -5.61
CA ASP A 36 -30.14 11.14 -6.06
C ASP A 36 -29.99 9.63 -6.27
N GLU A 37 -31.02 8.88 -5.84
CA GLU A 37 -31.17 7.43 -5.88
C GLU A 37 -31.71 6.93 -7.23
N GLN A 38 -31.38 5.68 -7.60
CA GLN A 38 -32.19 4.68 -8.36
C GLN A 38 -31.25 3.48 -8.65
N GLY A 39 -31.52 2.23 -8.27
CA GLY A 39 -32.78 1.53 -8.12
C GLY A 39 -33.18 0.86 -9.46
N ALA A 40 -32.80 -0.42 -9.65
CA ALA A 40 -33.57 -1.49 -10.33
C ALA A 40 -32.69 -2.57 -11.00
N SER A 41 -32.72 -3.77 -10.39
CA SER A 41 -32.93 -5.10 -10.99
C SER A 41 -32.40 -5.44 -12.39
N GLY A 42 -31.59 -6.49 -12.46
CA GLY A 42 -31.31 -7.24 -13.68
C GLY A 42 -30.39 -8.44 -13.44
N GLU A 43 -30.97 -9.57 -13.05
CA GLU A 43 -30.34 -10.89 -13.03
C GLU A 43 -30.05 -11.36 -14.46
N PRO A 44 -29.01 -12.16 -14.69
CA PRO A 44 -29.31 -13.58 -14.88
C PRO A 44 -28.34 -14.51 -14.16
N ALA A 45 -28.93 -15.56 -13.59
CA ALA A 45 -28.29 -16.77 -13.15
C ALA A 45 -27.70 -17.57 -14.34
N GLN A 46 -26.54 -18.19 -14.14
CA GLN A 46 -26.37 -19.65 -14.08
C GLN A 46 -24.90 -20.04 -14.25
N THR A 47 -24.29 -20.49 -13.15
CA THR A 47 -23.81 -21.87 -12.89
C THR A 47 -22.59 -22.30 -13.69
N ASN A 48 -21.48 -22.52 -13.00
CA ASN A 48 -20.74 -23.79 -12.96
C ASN A 48 -19.59 -23.70 -11.95
N GLY A 49 -19.39 -24.78 -11.18
CA GLY A 49 -18.18 -24.99 -10.37
C GLY A 49 -18.38 -24.88 -8.86
N ALA A 50 -19.01 -25.90 -8.28
CA ALA A 50 -18.94 -26.14 -6.85
C ALA A 50 -17.49 -26.42 -6.43
N SER A 51 -16.89 -25.54 -5.64
CA SER A 51 -15.84 -25.91 -4.69
C SER A 51 -16.36 -25.56 -3.30
N ASP A 52 -16.94 -26.58 -2.69
CA ASP A 52 -17.27 -26.62 -1.27
C ASP A 52 -15.97 -26.47 -0.46
N THR A 53 -15.81 -25.31 0.16
CA THR A 53 -14.82 -25.09 1.23
C THR A 53 -15.54 -24.57 2.47
N ARG A 54 -16.53 -25.33 2.96
CA ARG A 54 -16.90 -25.28 4.38
C ARG A 54 -15.78 -25.93 5.20
N GLY A 55 -14.69 -25.18 5.39
CA GLY A 55 -13.53 -25.55 6.20
C GLY A 55 -13.22 -24.46 7.22
N GLY A 56 -13.90 -24.53 8.37
CA GLY A 56 -13.50 -23.98 9.67
C GLY A 56 -12.66 -22.70 9.74
N TYR A 57 -13.33 -21.58 10.00
CA TYR A 57 -12.78 -20.48 10.81
C TYR A 57 -12.73 -20.92 12.29
N ALA A 58 -11.94 -21.95 12.58
CA ALA A 58 -11.61 -22.36 13.93
C ALA A 58 -10.08 -22.42 13.98
N LEU A 59 -9.50 -21.36 14.55
CA LEU A 59 -8.09 -20.94 14.56
C LEU A 59 -7.81 -19.83 13.54
N LEU A 60 -8.09 -18.59 13.96
CA LEU A 60 -7.37 -17.44 13.40
C LEU A 60 -5.87 -17.75 13.54
N PRO A 61 -5.11 -17.83 12.44
CA PRO A 61 -3.68 -17.96 12.57
C PRO A 61 -3.17 -16.74 13.34
N SER A 62 -2.30 -16.97 14.31
CA SER A 62 -1.59 -15.88 15.00
C SER A 62 -0.96 -14.92 13.98
N ALA A 63 -0.80 -13.64 14.32
CA ALA A 63 -0.21 -12.59 13.47
C ALA A 63 1.04 -13.04 12.66
N ASN A 64 1.79 -14.04 13.15
CA ASN A 64 2.90 -14.68 12.46
C ASN A 64 2.59 -15.30 11.08
N SER A 65 1.37 -15.77 10.81
CA SER A 65 1.04 -16.33 9.48
C SER A 65 0.61 -15.27 8.47
N ILE A 66 0.26 -14.07 8.93
CA ILE A 66 -0.21 -12.98 8.07
C ILE A 66 0.94 -12.33 7.27
N VAL A 67 2.15 -12.36 7.83
CA VAL A 67 3.34 -11.75 7.20
C VAL A 67 3.86 -12.63 6.03
N ILE A 68 3.56 -13.93 6.02
CA ILE A 68 4.16 -14.92 5.09
C ILE A 68 3.73 -14.71 3.62
N GLY A 69 2.48 -14.34 3.34
CA GLY A 69 1.97 -14.19 1.96
C GLY A 69 2.54 -12.96 1.23
N ILE A 70 2.64 -11.84 1.94
CA ILE A 70 3.21 -10.59 1.40
C ILE A 70 4.72 -10.76 1.19
N ASP A 71 5.41 -11.41 2.13
CA ASP A 71 6.84 -11.70 2.02
C ASP A 71 7.16 -12.54 0.78
N ALA A 72 6.32 -13.52 0.43
CA ALA A 72 6.52 -14.35 -0.76
C ALA A 72 6.38 -13.55 -2.07
N LYS A 73 5.34 -12.71 -2.20
CA LYS A 73 5.15 -11.84 -3.37
C LYS A 73 6.32 -10.86 -3.52
N VAL A 74 6.74 -10.24 -2.42
CA VAL A 74 7.86 -9.30 -2.40
C VAL A 74 9.18 -9.99 -2.73
N ALA A 75 9.42 -11.20 -2.21
CA ALA A 75 10.62 -11.97 -2.54
C ALA A 75 10.70 -12.30 -4.04
N ALA A 76 9.59 -12.67 -4.67
CA ALA A 76 9.53 -12.95 -6.10
C ALA A 76 9.87 -11.70 -6.95
N MET A 77 9.32 -10.54 -6.59
CA MET A 77 9.65 -9.27 -7.26
C MET A 77 11.14 -8.92 -7.11
N ILE A 78 11.69 -9.08 -5.90
CA ILE A 78 13.10 -8.81 -5.63
C ILE A 78 13.99 -9.72 -6.47
N GLU A 79 13.66 -11.00 -6.59
CA GLU A 79 14.44 -11.96 -7.35
C GLU A 79 14.39 -11.66 -8.86
N LYS A 80 13.21 -11.37 -9.41
CA LYS A 80 13.04 -10.90 -10.80
C LYS A 80 13.90 -9.66 -11.06
N GLY A 81 13.85 -8.67 -10.17
CA GLY A 81 14.65 -7.46 -10.27
C GLY A 81 16.15 -7.73 -10.23
N LYS A 82 16.62 -8.58 -9.32
CA LYS A 82 18.04 -8.96 -9.21
C LYS A 82 18.54 -9.62 -10.49
N GLN A 83 17.76 -10.54 -11.06
CA GLN A 83 18.13 -11.24 -12.30
C GLN A 83 18.20 -10.28 -13.48
N ALA A 84 17.17 -9.44 -13.66
CA ALA A 84 17.11 -8.49 -14.77
C ALA A 84 18.17 -7.37 -14.67
N CYS A 85 18.60 -7.02 -13.45
CA CYS A 85 19.56 -5.97 -13.16
C CYS A 85 20.96 -6.48 -12.78
N ALA A 86 21.27 -7.77 -12.96
CA ALA A 86 22.52 -8.34 -12.47
C ALA A 86 23.77 -7.63 -13.02
N GLU A 87 23.79 -7.28 -14.30
CA GLU A 87 24.88 -6.51 -14.93
C GLU A 87 25.00 -5.11 -14.33
N ASP A 88 23.88 -4.39 -14.24
CA ASP A 88 23.83 -3.02 -13.73
C ASP A 88 24.23 -2.94 -12.25
N LEU A 89 23.81 -3.92 -11.44
CA LEU A 89 24.18 -4.04 -10.03
C LEU A 89 25.68 -4.25 -9.86
N SER A 90 26.28 -5.13 -10.66
CA SER A 90 27.72 -5.37 -10.65
C SER A 90 28.51 -4.14 -11.07
N LYS A 91 28.06 -3.48 -12.14
CA LYS A 91 28.76 -2.37 -12.77
C LYS A 91 28.67 -1.06 -11.99
N TYR A 92 27.51 -0.75 -11.42
CA TYR A 92 27.24 0.56 -10.80
C TYR A 92 27.05 0.50 -9.28
N CYS A 93 26.64 -0.64 -8.73
CA CYS A 93 26.18 -0.75 -7.34
C CYS A 93 26.98 -1.74 -6.48
N SER A 94 28.14 -2.23 -6.94
CA SER A 94 28.92 -3.28 -6.25
C SER A 94 29.45 -2.88 -4.86
N THR A 95 29.58 -1.59 -4.58
CA THR A 95 30.00 -1.07 -3.26
C THR A 95 28.82 -0.75 -2.34
N VAL A 96 27.59 -0.92 -2.80
CA VAL A 96 26.39 -0.62 -2.02
C VAL A 96 26.01 -1.82 -1.18
N ALA A 97 25.90 -1.63 0.14
CA ALA A 97 25.47 -2.68 1.04
C ALA A 97 24.02 -3.10 0.72
N PRO A 98 23.71 -4.41 0.65
CA PRO A 98 22.36 -4.90 0.37
C PRO A 98 21.40 -4.63 1.55
N GLY A 99 20.10 -4.60 1.29
CA GLY A 99 19.05 -4.34 2.28
C GLY A 99 18.49 -2.91 2.22
N GLU A 100 17.36 -2.69 2.89
CA GLU A 100 16.70 -1.37 3.05
C GLU A 100 16.47 -0.62 1.72
N GLY A 101 16.29 -1.36 0.62
CA GLY A 101 16.12 -0.77 -0.71
C GLY A 101 17.36 -0.06 -1.28
N ARG A 102 18.53 -0.11 -0.63
CA ARG A 102 19.72 0.64 -1.06
C ARG A 102 20.16 0.32 -2.50
N LEU A 103 20.09 -0.95 -2.89
CA LEU A 103 20.38 -1.36 -4.27
C LEU A 103 19.36 -0.83 -5.28
N ALA A 104 18.07 -0.80 -4.91
CA ALA A 104 17.04 -0.21 -5.74
C ALA A 104 17.27 1.31 -5.92
N PHE A 105 17.60 2.03 -4.85
CA PHE A 105 17.95 3.45 -4.93
C PHE A 105 19.20 3.71 -5.78
N CYS A 106 20.21 2.84 -5.68
CA CYS A 106 21.38 2.92 -6.56
C CYS A 106 20.99 2.76 -8.05
N LEU A 107 20.17 1.77 -8.38
CA LEU A 107 19.67 1.58 -9.75
C LEU A 107 18.79 2.75 -10.23
N ILE A 108 18.01 3.38 -9.34
CA ILE A 108 17.25 4.60 -9.64
C ILE A 108 18.19 5.77 -9.96
N ALA A 109 19.27 5.94 -9.18
CA ALA A 109 20.25 7.00 -9.41
C ALA A 109 21.03 6.83 -10.74
N HIS A 110 21.07 5.61 -11.28
CA HIS A 110 21.70 5.28 -12.56
C HIS A 110 20.68 5.01 -13.68
N ALA A 111 19.48 5.59 -13.61
CA ALA A 111 18.39 5.29 -14.54
C ALA A 111 18.73 5.48 -16.02
N ASP A 112 19.60 6.43 -16.35
CA ASP A 112 20.08 6.73 -17.70
C ASP A 112 21.09 5.72 -18.24
N LYS A 113 21.62 4.83 -17.40
CA LYS A 113 22.73 3.91 -17.73
C LYS A 113 22.37 2.43 -17.62
N ARG A 114 21.12 2.14 -17.24
CA ARG A 114 20.61 0.77 -17.07
C ARG A 114 20.47 0.09 -18.42
N THR A 115 20.66 -1.23 -18.41
CA THR A 115 20.23 -2.09 -19.51
C THR A 115 18.72 -2.01 -19.73
N PRO A 116 18.21 -2.26 -20.96
CA PRO A 116 16.77 -2.29 -21.21
C PRO A 116 16.02 -3.31 -20.33
N SER A 117 16.62 -4.46 -20.04
CA SER A 117 16.04 -5.48 -19.15
C SER A 117 15.87 -4.96 -17.73
N CYS A 118 16.89 -4.29 -17.19
CA CYS A 118 16.80 -3.72 -15.85
C CYS A 118 15.82 -2.54 -15.81
N ALA A 119 15.78 -1.68 -16.83
CA ALA A 119 14.79 -0.61 -16.91
C ALA A 119 13.36 -1.15 -16.87
N ALA A 120 13.04 -2.17 -17.69
CA ALA A 120 11.73 -2.79 -17.70
C ALA A 120 11.37 -3.43 -16.35
N ALA A 121 12.30 -4.13 -15.69
CA ALA A 121 12.06 -4.71 -14.37
C ALA A 121 11.83 -3.64 -13.29
N MET A 122 12.54 -2.51 -13.35
CA MET A 122 12.33 -1.39 -12.43
C MET A 122 10.98 -0.70 -12.65
N ASP A 123 10.54 -0.56 -13.89
CA ASP A 123 9.23 0.02 -14.23
C ASP A 123 8.07 -0.90 -13.80
N ASP A 124 8.20 -2.21 -14.00
CA ASP A 124 7.26 -3.22 -13.48
C ASP A 124 7.17 -3.19 -11.95
N ALA A 125 8.33 -3.21 -11.26
CA ALA A 125 8.36 -3.11 -9.81
C ALA A 125 7.74 -1.80 -9.29
N ARG A 126 7.94 -0.69 -10.01
CA ARG A 126 7.30 0.59 -9.71
C ARG A 126 5.78 0.50 -9.88
N GLY A 127 5.28 -0.04 -10.98
CA GLY A 127 3.85 -0.21 -11.21
C GLY A 127 3.18 -1.05 -10.12
N GLN A 128 3.80 -2.16 -9.74
CA GLN A 128 3.31 -3.00 -8.64
C GLN A 128 3.32 -2.28 -7.30
N ALA A 129 4.35 -1.48 -7.02
CA ALA A 129 4.40 -0.67 -5.80
C ALA A 129 3.30 0.41 -5.78
N GLU A 130 3.06 1.10 -6.91
CA GLU A 130 2.00 2.10 -7.04
C GLU A 130 0.61 1.47 -6.82
N GLU A 131 0.36 0.29 -7.37
CA GLU A 131 -0.89 -0.45 -7.15
C GLU A 131 -1.10 -0.77 -5.66
N ILE A 132 -0.05 -1.25 -4.98
CA ILE A 132 -0.11 -1.58 -3.54
C ILE A 132 -0.39 -0.31 -2.71
N ILE A 133 0.30 0.79 -3.01
CA ILE A 133 0.13 2.06 -2.29
C ILE A 133 -1.31 2.58 -2.46
N ASN A 134 -1.81 2.61 -3.68
CA ASN A 134 -3.17 3.07 -3.95
C ASN A 134 -4.22 2.18 -3.28
N GLY A 135 -4.00 0.86 -3.24
CA GLY A 135 -4.85 -0.08 -2.52
C GLY A 135 -4.84 0.16 -1.01
N LEU A 136 -3.69 0.50 -0.44
CA LEU A 136 -3.56 0.84 0.98
C LEU A 136 -4.24 2.16 1.32
N ASP A 137 -4.07 3.19 0.50
CA ASP A 137 -4.71 4.50 0.69
C ASP A 137 -6.25 4.35 0.68
N GLN A 138 -6.77 3.62 -0.30
CA GLN A 138 -8.21 3.30 -0.35
C GLN A 138 -8.67 2.54 0.91
N ALA A 139 -7.89 1.55 1.36
CA ALA A 139 -8.21 0.80 2.57
C ALA A 139 -8.26 1.71 3.81
N ILE A 140 -7.30 2.63 3.95
CA ILE A 140 -7.24 3.60 5.05
C ILE A 140 -8.46 4.52 5.02
N ASP A 141 -8.79 5.07 3.85
CA ASP A 141 -9.92 5.99 3.70
C ASP A 141 -11.23 5.32 4.12
N ILE A 142 -11.49 4.11 3.59
CA ILE A 142 -12.70 3.34 3.89
C ILE A 142 -12.75 2.90 5.35
N CYS A 143 -11.63 2.44 5.91
CA CYS A 143 -11.58 1.89 7.26
C CYS A 143 -11.31 2.94 8.35
N SER A 144 -11.08 4.21 8.01
CA SER A 144 -10.66 5.25 8.96
C SER A 144 -11.55 5.35 10.21
N SER A 145 -12.88 5.33 10.01
CA SER A 145 -13.86 5.36 11.11
C SER A 145 -13.83 4.10 11.96
N ASP A 146 -13.72 2.92 11.34
CA ASP A 146 -13.64 1.64 12.05
C ASP A 146 -12.34 1.51 12.84
N ILE A 147 -11.22 1.99 12.28
CA ILE A 147 -9.93 2.05 12.95
C ILE A 147 -10.03 2.93 14.20
N ALA A 148 -10.61 4.13 14.09
CA ALA A 148 -10.75 5.03 15.23
C ALA A 148 -11.63 4.43 16.33
N THR A 149 -12.71 3.74 15.95
CA THR A 149 -13.72 3.20 16.87
C THR A 149 -13.26 1.93 17.55
N HIS A 150 -12.69 0.99 16.80
CA HIS A 150 -12.38 -0.36 17.28
C HIS A 150 -10.89 -0.58 17.56
N CYS A 151 -10.01 0.20 16.94
CA CYS A 151 -8.56 0.02 16.98
C CYS A 151 -7.78 1.26 17.44
N GLY A 152 -8.44 2.29 17.99
CA GLY A 152 -7.81 3.56 18.38
C GLY A 152 -6.72 3.44 19.46
N GLY A 153 -6.73 2.35 20.24
CA GLY A 153 -5.68 2.04 21.23
C GLY A 153 -4.50 1.24 20.68
N THR A 154 -4.55 0.81 19.42
CA THR A 154 -3.52 -0.05 18.82
C THR A 154 -2.37 0.79 18.28
N GLN A 155 -1.14 0.44 18.66
CA GLN A 155 0.05 1.12 18.17
C GLN A 155 0.22 0.88 16.65
N PRO A 156 0.37 1.92 15.81
CA PRO A 156 0.63 1.76 14.38
C PRO A 156 1.94 1.02 14.06
N GLY A 157 2.05 0.50 12.84
CA GLY A 157 3.22 -0.25 12.36
C GLY A 157 3.12 -1.76 12.53
N GLU A 158 4.03 -2.49 11.88
CA GLU A 158 4.18 -3.96 11.99
C GLU A 158 2.88 -4.75 11.75
N GLY A 159 1.95 -4.20 10.96
CA GLY A 159 0.67 -4.84 10.66
C GLY A 159 -0.33 -4.89 11.82
N ARG A 160 -0.05 -4.27 12.98
CA ARG A 160 -0.93 -4.38 14.17
C ARG A 160 -2.35 -3.83 13.96
N ILE A 161 -2.50 -2.74 13.22
CA ILE A 161 -3.83 -2.18 12.92
C ILE A 161 -4.62 -3.13 12.02
N ALA A 162 -3.97 -3.71 11.00
CA ALA A 162 -4.60 -4.70 10.13
C ALA A 162 -5.02 -5.95 10.94
N GLN A 163 -4.18 -6.41 11.86
CA GLN A 163 -4.52 -7.49 12.79
C GLN A 163 -5.73 -7.14 13.65
N CYS A 164 -5.76 -5.94 14.24
CA CYS A 164 -6.89 -5.48 15.03
C CYS A 164 -8.19 -5.47 14.21
N LEU A 165 -8.16 -4.96 12.97
CA LEU A 165 -9.31 -4.97 12.08
C LEU A 165 -9.79 -6.39 11.76
N LEU A 166 -8.87 -7.34 11.55
CA LEU A 166 -9.22 -8.77 11.36
C LEU A 166 -9.91 -9.36 12.59
N GLU A 167 -9.45 -9.02 13.80
CA GLU A 167 -10.05 -9.48 15.06
C GLU A 167 -11.41 -8.81 15.34
N GLN A 168 -11.58 -7.56 14.93
CA GLN A 168 -12.80 -6.77 15.11
C GLN A 168 -13.80 -6.98 13.97
N ARG A 169 -13.58 -7.97 13.10
CA ARG A 169 -14.27 -8.12 11.83
C ARG A 169 -15.79 -8.02 11.91
N GLU A 170 -16.42 -8.66 12.90
CA GLU A 170 -17.88 -8.66 13.08
C GLU A 170 -18.44 -7.30 13.50
N SER A 171 -17.59 -6.40 14.00
CA SER A 171 -17.96 -5.05 14.44
C SER A 171 -17.69 -3.97 13.40
N LEU A 172 -17.02 -4.30 12.28
CA LEU A 172 -16.69 -3.34 11.24
C LEU A 172 -17.90 -2.94 10.40
N SER A 173 -17.85 -1.73 9.85
CA SER A 173 -18.72 -1.34 8.74
C SER A 173 -18.61 -2.32 7.57
N GLU A 174 -19.67 -2.45 6.77
CA GLU A 174 -19.67 -3.31 5.57
C GLU A 174 -18.51 -2.94 4.62
N GLY A 175 -18.27 -1.64 4.42
CA GLY A 175 -17.19 -1.15 3.56
C GLY A 175 -15.82 -1.61 4.02
N CYS A 176 -15.49 -1.42 5.31
CA CYS A 176 -14.21 -1.87 5.83
C CYS A 176 -14.13 -3.41 5.94
N GLY A 177 -15.24 -4.08 6.30
CA GLY A 177 -15.31 -5.54 6.32
C GLY A 177 -14.97 -6.16 4.97
N ASN A 178 -15.46 -5.59 3.87
CA ASN A 178 -15.12 -6.02 2.50
C ASN A 178 -13.63 -5.82 2.17
N ILE A 179 -13.02 -4.73 2.64
CA ILE A 179 -11.57 -4.50 2.49
C ILE A 179 -10.79 -5.54 3.29
N VAL A 180 -11.16 -5.78 4.54
CA VAL A 180 -10.50 -6.77 5.42
C VAL A 180 -10.62 -8.19 4.85
N ASP A 181 -11.75 -8.54 4.25
CA ASP A 181 -11.90 -9.79 3.50
C ASP A 181 -10.90 -9.92 2.35
N ARG A 182 -10.81 -8.88 1.52
CA ARG A 182 -9.87 -8.87 0.39
C ARG A 182 -8.43 -8.96 0.87
N LEU A 183 -8.09 -8.27 1.95
CA LEU A 183 -6.77 -8.37 2.58
C LEU A 183 -6.49 -9.80 3.06
N SER A 184 -7.46 -10.45 3.72
CA SER A 184 -7.31 -11.85 4.15
C SER A 184 -7.04 -12.78 2.96
N ASN A 185 -7.67 -12.54 1.81
CA ASN A 185 -7.43 -13.32 0.60
C ASN A 185 -6.03 -13.10 0.00
N VAL A 186 -5.46 -11.88 0.08
CA VAL A 186 -4.09 -11.62 -0.38
C VAL A 186 -3.06 -12.22 0.58
N ILE A 187 -3.35 -12.20 1.88
CA ILE A 187 -2.51 -12.76 2.93
C ILE A 187 -2.47 -14.30 2.88
N PHE A 188 -3.60 -14.93 2.58
CA PHE A 188 -3.74 -16.40 2.57
C PHE A 188 -3.82 -17.03 1.18
N ALA A 189 -3.65 -16.25 0.10
CA ALA A 189 -3.66 -16.80 -1.25
C ALA A 189 -2.51 -17.82 -1.44
N PRO A 190 -2.80 -19.02 -1.97
CA PRO A 190 -1.75 -19.94 -2.38
C PRO A 190 -0.91 -19.29 -3.49
N VAL A 191 0.41 -19.41 -3.37
CA VAL A 191 1.48 -18.84 -4.23
C VAL A 191 1.43 -19.35 -5.69
N GLN A 192 0.33 -19.93 -6.15
CA GLN A 192 0.24 -20.62 -7.44
C GLN A 192 -0.04 -19.69 -8.63
N ASN A 193 -0.51 -18.45 -8.43
CA ASN A 193 -0.96 -17.58 -9.54
C ASN A 193 -0.06 -16.36 -9.84
N VAL A 194 1.15 -16.28 -9.25
CA VAL A 194 2.08 -15.14 -9.51
C VAL A 194 2.90 -15.37 -10.79
N ALA A 195 2.81 -16.54 -11.43
CA ALA A 195 3.58 -16.87 -12.62
C ALA A 195 3.00 -16.33 -13.94
N ASP A 196 1.72 -15.91 -13.98
CA ASP A 196 0.99 -15.70 -15.24
C ASP A 196 0.57 -14.24 -15.51
N SER A 197 1.26 -13.25 -14.94
CA SER A 197 1.02 -11.82 -15.24
C SER A 197 2.10 -11.19 -16.14
N GLY A 198 2.68 -12.01 -17.03
CA GLY A 198 3.63 -11.58 -18.06
C GLY A 198 2.96 -11.10 -19.34
#